data_AF-A0A2B8BNZ6-F1
#
_entry.id   AF-A0A2B8BNZ6-F1
#
_cell.length_a   1.000
_cell.length_b   1.000
_cell.length_c   1.000
_cell.angle_alpha   90.00
_cell.angle_beta   90.00
_cell.angle_gamma   90.00
#
_symmetry.space_group_name_H-M   'P 1'
#
loop_
_entity.id
_entity.type
_entity.pdbx_description
1 polymer ?
#
loop_
_entity_poly.entity_id
_entity_poly.type
_entity_poly.pdbx_seq_one_letter_code
_entity_poly.pdbx_strand_id
1 'polypeptide(L)' 'MQQDAILSTSLSDFGTPGVVVEVDPDEAEALGAFEETALTEAAAWESNADLGDALEGHGHGVE' A
#
# COMPACT_ATOMS: atom_id res chain seq x y z
N MET A 1 -23.12 10.48 -3.29
CA MET A 1 -23.20 11.31 -2.08
C MET A 1 -21.92 11.03 -1.31
N GLN A 2 -20.98 11.97 -1.28
CA GLN A 2 -19.81 11.85 -0.41
C GLN A 2 -20.33 12.12 1.00
N GLN A 3 -20.38 11.09 1.85
CA GLN A 3 -20.74 11.28 3.25
C GLN A 3 -19.52 11.92 3.93
N ASP A 4 -19.72 13.03 4.65
CA ASP A 4 -18.66 13.64 5.47
C ASP A 4 -18.18 12.62 6.51
N ALA A 5 -16.86 12.55 6.70
CA ALA A 5 -16.27 11.65 7.67
C ALA A 5 -16.56 12.11 9.11
N ILE A 6 -16.83 11.16 10.01
CA ILE A 6 -17.01 11.44 11.44
C ILE A 6 -15.62 11.53 12.08
N LEU A 7 -15.33 12.64 12.75
CA LEU A 7 -14.09 12.83 13.48
C LEU A 7 -14.19 12.22 14.88
N SER A 8 -13.24 11.35 15.24
CA SER A 8 -13.13 10.74 16.57
C SER A 8 -11.73 11.01 17.16
N THR A 9 -11.68 11.06 18.48
CA THR A 9 -10.44 11.14 19.26
C THR A 9 -10.10 9.81 19.95
N SER A 10 -10.88 8.76 19.68
CA SER A 10 -10.68 7.43 20.26
C SER A 10 -10.07 6.49 19.23
N LEU A 11 -8.88 5.97 19.54
CA LEU A 11 -8.18 5.02 18.67
C LEU A 11 -8.93 3.70 18.47
N SER A 12 -9.87 3.36 19.38
CA SER A 12 -10.73 2.19 19.21
C SER A 12 -11.64 2.27 17.97
N ASP A 13 -11.89 3.48 17.47
CA ASP A 13 -12.74 3.70 16.30
C ASP A 13 -11.97 3.61 14.97
N PHE A 14 -10.65 3.44 14.98
CA PHE A 14 -9.78 3.49 13.78
C PHE A 14 -10.17 2.46 12.69
N GLY A 15 -10.75 1.32 13.07
CA GLY A 15 -11.24 0.31 12.14
C GLY A 15 -12.67 0.52 11.63
N THR A 16 -13.35 1.59 12.08
CA THR A 16 -14.75 1.84 11.75
C THR A 16 -14.88 2.57 10.41
N PRO A 17 -15.60 2.01 9.42
CA PRO A 17 -15.77 2.68 8.12
C PRO A 17 -16.41 4.06 8.25
N GLY A 18 -15.81 5.06 7.59
CA GLY A 18 -16.31 6.44 7.59
C GLY A 18 -15.92 7.26 8.82
N VAL A 19 -15.11 6.70 9.73
CA VAL A 19 -14.52 7.44 10.86
C VAL A 19 -13.08 7.83 10.52
N VAL A 20 -12.70 9.05 10.89
CA VAL A 20 -11.33 9.54 10.90
C VAL A 20 -10.94 9.76 12.35
N VAL A 21 -9.82 9.16 12.76
CA VAL A 21 -9.26 9.36 14.10
C VAL A 21 -8.09 10.32 14.01
N GLU A 22 -8.12 11.40 14.82
CA GLU A 22 -6.99 12.31 14.97
C GLU A 22 -6.05 11.80 16.06
N VAL A 23 -4.76 11.77 15.74
CA VAL A 23 -3.67 11.40 16.65
C VAL A 23 -2.56 12.42 16.54
N ASP A 24 -1.72 12.50 17.56
CA ASP A 24 -0.52 13.33 17.50
C ASP A 24 0.58 12.69 16.61
N PRO A 25 1.62 13.45 16.21
CA PRO A 25 2.66 12.94 15.33
C PRO A 25 3.42 11.73 15.89
N ASP A 26 3.64 11.66 17.20
CA ASP A 26 4.38 10.57 17.84
C ASP A 26 3.54 9.27 17.83
N GLU A 27 2.23 9.39 18.09
CA GLU A 27 1.28 8.28 17.94
C GLU A 27 1.15 7.81 16.49
N ALA A 28 1.09 8.75 15.53
CA ALA A 28 1.05 8.42 14.10
C ALA A 28 2.29 7.64 13.65
N GLU A 29 3.48 8.04 14.12
CA GLU A 29 4.73 7.33 13.87
C GLU A 29 4.69 5.91 14.45
N ALA A 30 4.21 5.75 15.70
CA ALA A 30 4.07 4.43 16.33
C ALA A 30 3.10 3.51 15.59
N LEU A 31 2.14 4.08 14.84
CA LEU A 31 1.20 3.35 13.99
C LEU A 31 1.74 3.08 12.57
N GLY A 32 2.98 3.50 12.28
CA GLY A 32 3.62 3.30 10.98
C GLY A 32 3.10 4.25 9.90
N ALA A 33 2.45 5.37 10.27
CA ALA A 33 1.90 6.33 9.31
C ALA A 33 2.95 6.94 8.38
N PHE A 34 4.21 6.97 8.82
CA PHE A 34 5.35 7.50 8.07
C PHE A 34 6.34 6.42 7.61
N GLU A 35 6.04 5.14 7.86
CA GLU A 35 6.90 4.04 7.44
C GLU A 35 6.94 3.91 5.91
N GLU A 36 8.13 3.84 5.33
CA GLU A 36 8.30 3.59 3.90
C GLU A 36 7.95 2.14 3.56
N THR A 37 6.75 1.93 3.05
CA THR A 37 6.27 0.62 2.59
C THR A 37 6.57 0.35 1.11
N ALA A 38 7.25 1.28 0.43
CA ALA A 38 7.65 1.13 -0.96
C ALA A 38 8.76 0.08 -1.12
N LEU A 39 8.78 -0.60 -2.26
CA LEU A 39 9.87 -1.52 -2.58
C LEU A 39 11.14 -0.73 -2.90
N THR A 40 12.28 -1.26 -2.45
CA THR A 40 13.58 -0.80 -2.92
C THR A 40 13.74 -1.07 -4.42
N GLU A 41 14.61 -0.31 -5.09
CA GLU A 41 14.89 -0.50 -6.52
C GLU A 41 15.26 -1.97 -6.85
N ALA A 42 16.14 -2.57 -6.04
CA ALA A 42 16.57 -3.95 -6.24
C ALA A 42 15.41 -4.95 -6.06
N ALA A 43 14.59 -4.78 -5.02
CA ALA A 43 13.43 -5.65 -4.77
C ALA A 43 12.33 -5.47 -5.84
N ALA A 44 12.15 -4.25 -6.34
CA ALA A 44 11.24 -3.96 -7.43
C ALA A 44 11.70 -4.63 -8.74
N TRP A 45 13.00 -4.64 -9.02
CA TRP A 45 13.55 -5.34 -10.18
C TRP A 45 13.42 -6.86 -10.07
N GLU A 46 13.72 -7.42 -8.89
CA GLU A 46 13.57 -8.86 -8.62
C GLU A 46 12.11 -9.34 -8.74
N SER A 47 11.14 -8.52 -8.34
CA SER A 47 9.71 -8.84 -8.46
C SER A 47 9.25 -9.04 -9.92
N ASN A 48 10.01 -8.55 -10.90
CA ASN A 48 9.72 -8.72 -12.32
C ASN A 48 10.32 -10.00 -12.91
N ALA A 49 11.00 -10.85 -12.14
CA ALA A 49 11.69 -12.04 -12.66
C ALA A 49 10.76 -12.98 -13.44
N ASP A 50 9.51 -13.15 -12.99
CA ASP A 50 8.51 -13.97 -13.68
C ASP A 50 8.07 -13.39 -15.04
N LEU A 51 8.23 -12.06 -15.25
CA LEU A 51 7.92 -11.41 -16.52
C LEU A 51 8.93 -11.80 -17.61
N GLY A 52 10.19 -12.06 -17.26
CA GLY A 52 11.23 -12.50 -18.19
C GLY A 52 10.89 -13.85 -18.84
N ASP A 53 10.52 -14.84 -18.01
CA ASP A 53 10.15 -16.18 -18.46
C ASP A 53 8.85 -16.16 -19.31
N ALA A 54 7.88 -15.33 -18.92
CA ALA A 54 6.64 -15.13 -19.67
C ALA A 54 6.85 -14.46 -21.05
N LEU A 55 7.88 -13.61 -21.19
CA LEU A 55 8.24 -12.97 -22.46
C LEU A 55 9.09 -13.87 -23.36
N GLU A 56 9.96 -14.70 -22.78
CA GLU A 56 10.79 -15.68 -23.50
C GLU A 56 9.96 -16.84 -24.11
N GLY A 57 8.80 -17.15 -23.51
CA GLY A 57 7.81 -18.08 -24.08
C GLY A 57 6.94 -17.51 -25.22
N HIS A 58 7.02 -16.20 -25.50
CA HIS A 58 6.21 -15.53 -26.54
C HIS A 58 7.05 -15.06 -27.75
N GLY A 59 8.13 -15.78 -28.05
CA GLY A 59 8.92 -15.64 -29.27
C GLY A 59 8.56 -16.68 -30.33
N HIS A 60 7.67 -16.31 -31.25
CA HIS A 60 7.70 -16.75 -32.66
C HIS A 60 7.44 -18.25 -32.97
N GLY A 61 6.17 -18.66 -32.89
CA GLY A 61 5.63 -19.71 -33.75
C GLY A 61 5.16 -19.16 -35.10
N VAL A 62 6.10 -18.73 -35.93
CA VAL A 62 6.06 -18.94 -37.39
C VAL A 62 7.39 -19.65 -37.64
N GLU A 63 7.43 -20.89 -38.09
CA GLU A 63 6.85 -21.50 -39.29
C GLU A 63 7.00 -23.03 -39.18
#